data_AF-A0A9E7KQU7-F1
#
_entry.id   AF-A0A9E7KQU7-F1
#
_cell.length_a   1.000
_cell.length_b   1.000
_cell.length_c   1.000
_cell.angle_alpha   90.00
_cell.angle_beta   90.00
_cell.angle_gamma   90.00
#
_symmetry.space_group_name_H-M   'P 1'
#
loop_
_entity.id
_entity.type
_entity.pdbx_description
1 polymer ?
#
loop_
_entity_poly.entity_id
_entity_poly.type
_entity_poly.pdbx_seq_one_letter_code
_entity_poly.pdbx_strand_id
1 'polypeptide(L)'
;MCAPSILDTLIVALCFLSPIAAQHATATLYNLLSVEVYHFIIGSKKPLIVALSAPTRFIKDMLKALFDLALYPLNCIALVELNVVSSLFMLVKKDGRRGLVEDAMMVIAQVARYDENMEAFWRVNSVSI
;
A
#
# COMPACT_ATOMS: atom_id res chain seq x y z
N MET A 1 29.57 -10.44 -0.28
CA MET A 1 28.42 -9.56 -0.58
C MET A 1 27.23 -10.45 -0.84
N CYS A 2 26.19 -10.44 0.03
CA CYS A 2 24.98 -11.23 -0.23
C CYS A 2 24.22 -10.60 -1.38
N ALA A 3 23.84 -11.40 -2.38
CA ALA A 3 23.00 -10.92 -3.47
C ALA A 3 21.68 -10.38 -2.90
N PRO A 4 21.16 -9.23 -3.37
CA PRO A 4 19.88 -8.72 -2.92
C PRO A 4 18.79 -9.77 -3.17
N SER A 5 17.91 -9.99 -2.19
CA SER A 5 16.73 -10.83 -2.46
C SER A 5 15.88 -10.16 -3.54
N ILE A 6 15.02 -10.94 -4.21
CA ILE A 6 14.13 -10.38 -5.25
C ILE A 6 13.28 -9.22 -4.70
N LEU A 7 12.87 -9.29 -3.44
CA LEU A 7 12.09 -8.23 -2.78
C LEU A 7 12.92 -6.98 -2.50
N ASP A 8 14.21 -7.13 -2.17
CA ASP A 8 15.10 -5.98 -1.97
C ASP A 8 15.38 -5.27 -3.29
N THR A 9 15.50 -6.03 -4.38
CA THR A 9 15.59 -5.48 -5.75
C THR A 9 14.33 -4.72 -6.13
N LEU A 10 13.14 -5.23 -5.78
CA LEU A 10 11.87 -4.55 -6.05
C LEU A 10 11.73 -3.25 -5.25
N ILE A 11 12.21 -3.21 -4.00
CA ILE A 11 12.24 -1.96 -3.21
C ILE A 11 13.11 -0.90 -3.91
N VAL A 12 14.31 -1.28 -4.38
CA VAL A 12 15.18 -0.36 -5.11
C VAL A 12 14.51 0.12 -6.40
N ALA A 13 13.80 -0.76 -7.11
CA ALA A 13 13.09 -0.41 -8.34
C ALA A 13 11.93 0.55 -8.12
N LEU A 14 11.22 0.43 -6.98
CA LEU A 14 10.14 1.36 -6.61
C LEU A 14 10.69 2.74 -6.23
N CYS A 15 11.80 2.80 -5.50
CA CYS A 15 12.29 4.06 -4.91
C CYS A 15 13.25 4.86 -5.80
N PHE A 16 14.16 4.19 -6.53
CA PHE A 16 15.37 4.83 -7.06
C PHE A 16 15.59 4.66 -8.56
N LEU A 17 14.74 3.87 -9.24
CA LEU A 17 14.87 3.65 -10.67
C LEU A 17 13.94 4.55 -11.48
N SER A 18 13.84 4.26 -12.77
CA SER A 18 12.94 4.97 -13.66
C SER A 18 11.49 4.71 -13.27
N PRO A 19 10.58 5.65 -13.58
CA PRO A 19 9.16 5.42 -13.37
C PRO A 19 8.63 4.17 -14.10
N ILE A 20 9.25 3.73 -15.21
CA ILE A 20 8.87 2.49 -15.90
C ILE A 20 9.24 1.27 -15.04
N ALA A 21 10.43 1.28 -14.44
CA ALA A 21 10.85 0.22 -13.52
C ALA A 21 9.94 0.14 -12.29
N ALA A 22 9.54 1.28 -11.71
CA ALA A 22 8.59 1.31 -10.60
C ALA A 22 7.22 0.72 -10.98
N GLN A 23 6.74 0.95 -12.22
CA GLN A 23 5.51 0.34 -12.73
C GLN A 23 5.62 -1.19 -12.79
N HIS A 24 6.68 -1.70 -13.42
CA HIS A 24 6.89 -3.13 -13.55
C HIS A 24 7.12 -3.79 -12.18
N ALA A 25 7.80 -3.11 -11.26
CA ALA A 25 7.98 -3.57 -9.89
C ALA A 25 6.63 -3.66 -9.14
N THR A 26 5.77 -2.64 -9.28
CA THR A 26 4.41 -2.64 -8.72
C THR A 26 3.58 -3.79 -9.28
N ALA A 27 3.57 -3.97 -10.60
CA ALA A 27 2.85 -5.07 -11.26
C ALA A 27 3.39 -6.45 -10.83
N THR A 28 4.71 -6.57 -10.66
CA THR A 28 5.34 -7.79 -10.15
C THR A 28 4.89 -8.09 -8.73
N LEU A 29 4.84 -7.08 -7.86
CA LEU A 29 4.35 -7.23 -6.49
C LEU A 29 2.88 -7.62 -6.44
N TYR A 30 2.03 -6.98 -7.25
CA TYR A 30 0.63 -7.35 -7.41
C TYR A 30 0.48 -8.83 -7.80
N ASN A 31 1.26 -9.28 -8.80
CA ASN A 31 1.24 -10.69 -9.20
C ASN A 31 1.74 -11.62 -8.09
N LEU A 32 2.75 -11.24 -7.32
CA LEU A 32 3.22 -12.04 -6.18
C LEU A 32 2.16 -12.13 -5.09
N LEU A 33 1.42 -11.04 -4.82
CA LEU A 33 0.31 -11.02 -3.87
C LEU A 33 -0.85 -11.91 -4.32
N SER A 34 -0.99 -12.25 -5.61
CA SER A 34 -1.99 -13.27 -6.01
C SER A 34 -1.74 -14.66 -5.41
N VAL A 35 -0.54 -14.92 -4.87
CA VAL A 35 -0.14 -16.18 -4.25
C VAL A 35 -0.06 -16.01 -2.73
N GLU A 36 -0.91 -16.75 -2.00
CA GLU A 36 -1.13 -16.62 -0.55
C GLU A 36 0.16 -16.55 0.30
N VAL A 37 1.13 -17.41 -0.01
CA VAL A 37 2.42 -17.51 0.71
C VAL A 37 3.18 -16.18 0.72
N TYR A 38 3.07 -15.38 -0.34
CA TYR A 38 3.81 -14.13 -0.44
C TYR A 38 3.19 -12.98 0.36
N HIS A 39 1.92 -13.06 0.77
CA HIS A 39 1.29 -12.00 1.55
C HIS A 39 2.01 -11.75 2.87
N PHE A 40 2.36 -12.82 3.59
CA PHE A 40 3.09 -12.72 4.84
C PHE A 40 4.52 -12.22 4.63
N ILE A 41 5.21 -12.72 3.59
CA ILE A 41 6.59 -12.35 3.29
C ILE A 41 6.67 -10.86 2.92
N ILE A 42 5.78 -10.40 2.02
CA ILE A 42 5.75 -9.00 1.57
C ILE A 42 5.31 -8.09 2.71
N GLY A 43 4.27 -8.47 3.45
CA GLY A 43 3.76 -7.69 4.58
C GLY A 43 4.77 -7.48 5.71
N SER A 44 5.65 -8.46 5.94
CA SER A 44 6.74 -8.32 6.93
C SER A 44 7.82 -7.30 6.53
N LYS A 45 7.90 -6.93 5.25
CA LYS A 45 8.89 -5.96 4.73
C LYS A 45 8.31 -4.54 4.69
N LYS A 46 8.34 -3.86 5.85
CA LYS A 46 7.93 -2.44 5.98
C LYS A 46 8.50 -1.50 4.90
N PRO A 47 9.79 -1.58 4.48
CA PRO A 47 10.32 -0.70 3.44
C PRO A 47 9.62 -0.85 2.09
N LEU A 48 9.10 -2.04 1.78
CA LEU A 48 8.38 -2.32 0.55
C LEU A 48 6.99 -1.68 0.56
N ILE A 49 6.29 -1.75 1.71
CA ILE A 49 5.01 -1.06 1.90
C ILE A 49 5.17 0.45 1.77
N VAL A 50 6.24 1.01 2.37
CA VAL A 50 6.57 2.44 2.25
C VAL A 50 6.86 2.82 0.79
N ALA A 51 7.68 2.03 0.11
CA ALA A 51 8.04 2.27 -1.29
C ALA A 51 6.82 2.21 -2.22
N LEU A 52 5.91 1.27 -1.97
CA LEU A 52 4.66 1.12 -2.71
C LEU A 52 3.74 2.32 -2.49
N SER A 53 3.65 2.82 -1.26
CA SER A 53 2.75 3.93 -0.87
C SER A 53 3.26 5.32 -1.28
N ALA A 54 4.42 5.40 -1.94
CA ALA A 54 4.96 6.66 -2.44
C ALA A 54 4.11 7.23 -3.59
N PRO A 55 4.12 8.55 -3.83
CA PRO A 55 3.36 9.16 -4.91
C PRO A 55 3.89 8.68 -6.28
N THR A 56 3.24 7.67 -6.85
CA THR A 56 3.58 7.17 -8.18
C THR A 56 2.64 7.77 -9.20
N ARG A 57 3.10 7.90 -10.45
CA ARG A 57 2.23 8.15 -11.61
C ARG A 57 1.25 6.98 -11.89
N PHE A 58 1.34 5.88 -11.12
CA PHE A 58 0.57 4.64 -11.23
C PHE A 58 -0.25 4.34 -9.98
N ILE A 59 -0.95 5.36 -9.48
CA ILE A 59 -1.78 5.28 -8.28
C ILE A 59 -2.75 4.09 -8.35
N LYS A 60 -3.32 3.76 -9.52
CA LYS A 60 -4.22 2.62 -9.67
C LYS A 60 -3.58 1.27 -9.34
N ASP A 61 -2.40 1.00 -9.89
CA ASP A 61 -1.72 -0.28 -9.68
C ASP A 61 -1.24 -0.40 -8.23
N MET A 62 -0.80 0.72 -7.65
CA MET A 62 -0.50 0.82 -6.23
C MET A 62 -1.73 0.49 -5.37
N LEU A 63 -2.88 1.11 -5.63
CA LEU A 63 -4.10 0.90 -4.85
C LEU A 63 -4.56 -0.56 -4.89
N LYS A 64 -4.46 -1.23 -6.05
CA LYS A 64 -4.73 -2.66 -6.16
C LYS A 64 -3.78 -3.50 -5.30
N ALA A 65 -2.47 -3.23 -5.37
CA ALA A 65 -1.50 -3.95 -4.55
C ALA A 65 -1.69 -3.70 -3.04
N LEU A 66 -2.09 -2.49 -2.64
CA LEU A 66 -2.45 -2.18 -1.25
C LEU A 66 -3.73 -2.88 -0.81
N PHE A 67 -4.72 -2.99 -1.68
CA PHE A 67 -5.95 -3.74 -1.41
C PHE A 67 -5.64 -5.21 -1.13
N ASP A 68 -4.85 -5.86 -2.00
CA ASP A 68 -4.47 -7.26 -1.84
C ASP A 68 -3.64 -7.49 -0.56
N LEU A 69 -2.73 -6.56 -0.23
CA LEU A 69 -2.03 -6.58 1.05
C LEU A 69 -2.99 -6.55 2.24
N ALA A 70 -4.01 -5.68 2.18
CA ALA A 70 -5.01 -5.51 3.23
C ALA A 70 -6.02 -6.68 3.34
N LEU A 71 -5.96 -7.67 2.45
CA LEU A 71 -6.72 -8.92 2.64
C LEU A 71 -6.23 -9.68 3.88
N TYR A 72 -4.98 -9.48 4.30
CA TYR A 72 -4.37 -10.18 5.43
C TYR A 72 -4.36 -9.31 6.70
N PRO A 73 -4.88 -9.81 7.84
CA PRO A 73 -5.02 -9.00 9.06
C PRO A 73 -3.71 -8.39 9.56
N LEU A 74 -2.63 -9.18 9.59
CA LEU A 74 -1.31 -8.71 10.05
C LEU A 74 -0.74 -7.58 9.18
N ASN A 75 -1.05 -7.58 7.89
CA ASN A 75 -0.59 -6.55 6.97
C ASN A 75 -1.36 -5.24 7.19
N CYS A 76 -2.62 -5.32 7.62
CA CYS A 76 -3.42 -4.13 7.93
C CYS A 76 -2.83 -3.32 9.09
N ILE A 77 -2.32 -4.01 10.12
CA ILE A 77 -1.60 -3.38 11.23
C ILE A 77 -0.37 -2.63 10.69
N ALA A 78 0.41 -3.26 9.81
CA ALA A 78 1.57 -2.61 9.20
C ALA A 78 1.18 -1.38 8.35
N LEU A 79 0.08 -1.44 7.59
CA LEU A 79 -0.43 -0.30 6.81
C LEU A 79 -0.83 0.88 7.71
N VAL A 80 -1.43 0.59 8.87
CA VAL A 80 -1.77 1.58 9.89
C VAL A 80 -0.51 2.20 10.51
N GLU A 81 0.42 1.38 10.98
CA GLU A 81 1.69 1.84 11.59
C GLU A 81 2.49 2.74 10.63
N LEU A 82 2.42 2.46 9.33
CA LEU A 82 3.11 3.21 8.29
C LEU A 82 2.32 4.42 7.77
N ASN A 83 1.22 4.79 8.42
CA ASN A 83 0.37 5.95 8.07
C ASN A 83 -0.21 5.91 6.64
N VAL A 84 -0.37 4.71 6.06
CA VAL A 84 -0.96 4.55 4.72
C VAL A 84 -2.41 5.04 4.72
N VAL A 85 -3.17 4.76 5.79
CA VAL A 85 -4.57 5.19 5.95
C VAL A 85 -4.71 6.72 5.84
N SER A 86 -3.89 7.48 6.56
CA SER A 86 -3.89 8.95 6.48
C SER A 86 -3.56 9.44 5.07
N SER A 87 -2.59 8.80 4.41
CA SER A 87 -2.19 9.11 3.04
C SER A 87 -3.32 8.86 2.03
N LEU A 88 -4.10 7.80 2.21
CA LEU A 88 -5.27 7.49 1.39
C LEU A 88 -6.42 8.49 1.60
N PHE A 89 -6.69 8.92 2.84
CA PHE A 89 -7.69 9.99 3.07
C PHE A 89 -7.26 11.31 2.43
N MET A 90 -5.98 11.64 2.50
CA MET A 90 -5.42 12.80 1.81
C MET A 90 -5.53 12.68 0.29
N LEU A 91 -5.34 11.49 -0.28
CA LEU A 91 -5.56 11.21 -1.70
C LEU A 91 -7.03 11.44 -2.08
N VAL A 92 -7.97 10.88 -1.32
CA VAL A 92 -9.42 11.05 -1.55
C VAL A 92 -9.83 12.53 -1.47
N LYS A 93 -9.27 13.28 -0.52
CA LYS A 93 -9.57 14.71 -0.36
C LYS A 93 -9.02 15.58 -1.51
N LYS A 94 -7.88 15.20 -2.08
CA LYS A 94 -7.16 15.98 -3.11
C LYS A 94 -7.50 15.60 -4.54
N ASP A 95 -7.78 14.33 -4.81
CA ASP A 95 -8.03 13.82 -6.17
C ASP A 95 -9.53 13.59 -6.37
N GLY A 96 -10.14 14.34 -7.29
CA GLY A 96 -11.56 14.24 -7.60
C GLY A 96 -11.92 13.17 -8.63
N ARG A 97 -10.94 12.41 -9.16
CA ARG A 97 -11.21 11.40 -10.18
C ARG A 97 -11.95 10.21 -9.55
N ARG A 98 -13.23 10.07 -9.90
CA ARG A 98 -14.16 9.04 -9.38
C ARG A 98 -13.51 7.66 -9.20
N GLY A 99 -12.87 7.13 -10.24
CA GLY A 99 -12.27 5.79 -10.17
C GLY A 99 -11.10 5.67 -9.19
N LEU A 100 -10.30 6.72 -8.97
CA LEU A 100 -9.22 6.68 -7.97
C LEU A 100 -9.76 6.80 -6.55
N VAL A 101 -10.77 7.66 -6.36
CA VAL A 101 -11.45 7.80 -5.07
C VAL A 101 -12.08 6.47 -4.66
N GLU A 102 -12.78 5.80 -5.60
CA GLU A 102 -13.38 4.49 -5.37
C GLU A 102 -12.32 3.43 -5.00
N ASP A 103 -11.25 3.31 -5.78
CA ASP A 103 -10.16 2.38 -5.52
C ASP A 103 -9.51 2.65 -4.13
N ALA A 104 -9.27 3.92 -3.78
CA ALA A 104 -8.70 4.30 -2.49
C ALA A 104 -9.65 4.01 -1.31
N MET A 105 -10.94 4.25 -1.52
CA MET A 105 -11.97 3.99 -0.52
C MET A 105 -12.13 2.49 -0.27
N MET A 106 -11.96 1.64 -1.30
CA MET A 106 -11.93 0.18 -1.14
C MET A 106 -10.78 -0.27 -0.24
N VAL A 107 -9.57 0.28 -0.42
CA VAL A 107 -8.41 -0.04 0.44
C VAL A 107 -8.69 0.37 1.89
N ILE A 108 -9.21 1.58 2.10
CA ILE A 108 -9.57 2.07 3.43
C ILE A 108 -10.62 1.15 4.10
N ALA A 109 -11.70 0.81 3.39
CA ALA A 109 -12.75 -0.05 3.91
C ALA A 109 -12.21 -1.43 4.29
N GLN A 110 -11.28 -1.97 3.49
CA GLN A 110 -10.63 -3.24 3.76
C GLN A 110 -9.77 -3.21 5.03
N VAL A 111 -9.01 -2.13 5.25
CA VAL A 111 -8.24 -1.94 6.49
C VAL A 111 -9.16 -1.73 7.71
N ALA A 112 -10.26 -1.01 7.52
CA ALA A 112 -11.28 -0.76 8.55
C ALA A 112 -12.11 -2.00 8.92
N ARG A 113 -12.00 -3.11 8.19
CA ARG A 113 -12.71 -4.35 8.52
C ARG A 113 -12.24 -4.98 9.85
N TYR A 114 -11.05 -4.60 10.32
CA TYR A 114 -10.43 -5.12 11.53
C TYR A 114 -10.52 -4.10 12.66
N ASP A 115 -11.16 -4.48 13.77
CA ASP A 115 -11.43 -3.60 14.91
C ASP A 115 -10.15 -3.02 15.53
N GLU A 116 -9.03 -3.76 15.47
CA GLU A 116 -7.72 -3.35 15.96
C GLU A 116 -7.20 -2.09 15.25
N ASN A 117 -7.68 -1.81 14.03
CA ASN A 117 -7.26 -0.65 13.25
C ASN A 117 -8.09 0.61 13.53
N MET A 118 -9.19 0.51 14.28
CA MET A 118 -10.14 1.62 14.48
C MET A 118 -9.50 2.86 15.10
N GLU A 119 -8.54 2.70 16.00
CA GLU A 119 -7.85 3.84 16.62
C GLU A 119 -7.17 4.74 15.57
N ALA A 120 -6.63 4.16 14.51
CA ALA A 120 -6.00 4.92 13.43
C ALA A 120 -7.03 5.74 12.63
N PHE A 121 -8.23 5.22 12.44
CA PHE A 121 -9.32 5.94 11.79
C PHE A 121 -9.82 7.11 12.64
N TRP A 122 -9.92 6.93 13.96
CA TRP A 122 -10.25 8.02 14.88
C TRP A 122 -9.24 9.16 14.82
N ARG A 123 -7.94 8.84 14.77
CA ARG A 123 -6.87 9.86 14.66
C ARG A 123 -6.96 10.69 13.39
N VAL A 124 -7.40 10.10 12.27
CA VAL A 124 -7.64 10.84 11.03
C VAL A 124 -8.87 11.73 11.14
N ASN A 125 -9.93 11.26 11.80
CA ASN A 125 -11.16 12.02 12.01
C ASN A 125 -10.98 13.21 13.00
N SER A 126 -9.99 13.13 13.88
CA SER A 126 -9.60 14.22 14.80
C SER A 126 -8.89 15.40 14.10
N VAL A 127 -8.66 15.33 12.78
CA VAL A 127 -8.22 16.47 11.96
C VAL A 127 -9.45 17.29 11.54
N SER A 128 -10.00 18.04 12.51
CA SER A 128 -10.95 19.16 12.47
C SER A 128 -12.08 19.15 11.42
N ILE A 129 -13.32 19.11 11.93
CA ILE A 129 -14.41 19.98 11.46
C ILE A 129 -14.11 21.41 11.91
#